data_AF-A0A1D7YJV2-F1
#
_entry.id   AF-A0A1D7YJV2-F1
#
_cell.length_a   1.000
_cell.length_b   1.000
_cell.length_c   1.000
_cell.angle_alpha   90.00
_cell.angle_beta   90.00
_cell.angle_gamma   90.00
#
_symmetry.space_group_name_H-M   'P 1'
#
loop_
_entity.id
_entity.type
_entity.pdbx_description
1 polymer ?
#
loop_
_entity_poly.entity_id
_entity_poly.type
_entity_poly.pdbx_seq_one_letter_code
_entity_poly.pdbx_strand_id
1 'polypeptide(L)'
;MTAAALERFLRARFQEEERVARDAIAGAPGAVWGVMADDIEQVLTSQDGRVTHTPMVQFGAEDPVKLLTHVARHDPARVLRELQAKRALLEEHRRWAGGRCRTCRRGWRPRSPCTTLRLLALPFAGHAEYDRSWRP
;
A
#
# COMPACT_ATOMS: atom_id res chain seq x y z
N MET A 1 8.50 2.75 -23.29
CA MET A 1 8.68 2.41 -21.86
C MET A 1 9.91 3.11 -21.31
N THR A 2 9.76 4.01 -20.35
CA THR A 2 10.91 4.68 -19.71
C THR A 2 10.92 4.39 -18.21
N ALA A 3 12.12 4.25 -17.64
CA ALA A 3 12.28 4.15 -16.19
C ALA A 3 11.68 5.36 -15.45
N ALA A 4 11.80 6.56 -16.03
CA ALA A 4 11.20 7.76 -15.47
C ALA A 4 9.66 7.68 -15.39
N ALA A 5 8.99 7.06 -16.38
CA ALA A 5 7.54 6.87 -16.33
C ALA A 5 7.13 5.92 -15.19
N LEU A 6 7.84 4.80 -15.04
CA LEU A 6 7.58 3.87 -13.95
C LEU A 6 7.85 4.49 -12.57
N GLU A 7 8.95 5.23 -12.42
CA GLU A 7 9.28 5.92 -11.17
C GLU A 7 8.20 6.95 -10.79
N ARG A 8 7.73 7.75 -11.76
CA ARG A 8 6.62 8.69 -11.53
C ARG A 8 5.34 7.97 -11.12
N PHE A 9 4.98 6.90 -11.81
CA PHE A 9 3.81 6.08 -11.48
C PHE A 9 3.89 5.54 -10.05
N LEU A 10 5.01 4.93 -9.66
CA LEU A 10 5.20 4.42 -8.30
C LEU A 10 5.09 5.52 -7.25
N ARG A 11 5.67 6.70 -7.49
CA ARG A 11 5.56 7.84 -6.56
C ARG A 11 4.11 8.30 -6.40
N ALA A 12 3.37 8.42 -7.49
CA ALA A 12 1.96 8.79 -7.47
C ALA A 12 1.11 7.78 -6.67
N ARG A 13 1.28 6.48 -6.95
CA ARG A 13 0.55 5.42 -6.24
C ARG A 13 0.91 5.36 -4.75
N PHE A 14 2.19 5.52 -4.40
CA PHE A 14 2.60 5.57 -2.99
C PHE A 14 2.10 6.81 -2.24
N GLN A 15 1.85 7.92 -2.95
CA GLN A 15 1.26 9.12 -2.34
C GLN A 15 -0.26 8.95 -2.16
N GLU A 16 -0.92 8.33 -3.13
CA GLU A 16 -2.35 8.00 -3.06
C GLU A 16 -2.66 7.06 -1.89
N GLU A 17 -1.92 5.95 -1.78
CA GLU A 17 -2.05 4.98 -0.68
C GLU A 17 -1.75 5.63 0.69
N GLU A 18 -0.75 6.52 0.75
CA GLU A 18 -0.43 7.24 1.98
C GLU A 18 -1.56 8.17 2.40
N ARG A 19 -2.18 8.89 1.44
CA ARG A 19 -3.33 9.74 1.70
C ARG A 19 -4.49 8.90 2.25
N VAL A 20 -4.85 7.81 1.57
CA VAL A 20 -5.94 6.92 2.00
C VAL A 20 -5.68 6.36 3.41
N ALA A 21 -4.45 5.91 3.68
CA ALA A 21 -4.10 5.40 5.01
C ALA A 21 -4.17 6.48 6.11
N ARG A 22 -3.72 7.71 5.81
CA ARG A 22 -3.82 8.83 6.76
C ARG A 22 -5.26 9.27 6.98
N ASP A 23 -6.06 9.35 5.94
CA ASP A 23 -7.47 9.70 6.02
C ASP A 23 -8.23 8.67 6.87
N ALA A 24 -7.90 7.37 6.73
CA ALA A 24 -8.47 6.32 7.57
C ALA A 24 -8.11 6.48 9.06
N ILE A 25 -6.87 6.86 9.37
CA ILE A 25 -6.45 7.15 10.76
C ILE A 25 -7.15 8.40 11.30
N ALA A 26 -7.21 9.47 10.49
CA ALA A 26 -7.80 10.74 10.88
C ALA A 26 -9.32 10.68 11.03
N GLY A 27 -9.99 9.83 10.25
CA GLY A 27 -11.43 9.60 10.33
C GLY A 27 -11.87 8.89 11.61
N ALA A 28 -10.94 8.27 12.34
CA ALA A 28 -11.22 7.54 13.57
C ALA A 28 -10.07 7.63 14.59
N PRO A 29 -9.81 8.82 15.16
CA PRO A 29 -8.66 9.02 16.05
C PRO A 29 -8.79 8.20 17.34
N GLY A 30 -7.73 7.44 17.65
CA GLY A 30 -7.66 6.54 18.82
C GLY A 30 -8.40 5.21 18.67
N ALA A 31 -8.95 4.94 17.49
CA ALA A 31 -9.48 3.63 17.16
C ALA A 31 -8.43 2.53 17.16
N VAL A 32 -8.82 1.33 17.61
CA VAL A 32 -8.02 0.11 17.38
C VAL A 32 -8.51 -0.52 16.09
N TRP A 33 -7.63 -0.67 15.11
CA TRP A 33 -7.97 -1.34 13.85
C TRP A 33 -8.12 -2.84 14.08
N GLY A 34 -9.34 -3.36 14.06
CA GLY A 34 -9.61 -4.76 14.40
C GLY A 34 -11.06 -5.18 14.18
N VAL A 35 -11.32 -6.46 14.46
CA VAL A 35 -12.66 -7.08 14.46
C VAL A 35 -12.96 -7.49 15.89
N MET A 36 -14.07 -7.02 16.47
CA MET A 36 -14.59 -7.59 17.72
C MET A 36 -15.63 -8.66 17.36
N ALA A 37 -15.57 -9.80 18.04
CA ALA A 37 -16.22 -11.03 17.61
C ALA A 37 -17.61 -11.27 18.23
N ASP A 38 -18.03 -10.43 19.18
CA ASP A 38 -19.28 -10.67 19.92
C ASP A 38 -20.48 -10.04 19.21
N ASP A 39 -20.23 -9.00 18.41
CA ASP A 39 -21.09 -8.44 17.36
C ASP A 39 -20.14 -7.88 16.30
N ILE A 40 -20.47 -8.00 15.01
CA ILE A 40 -19.64 -7.45 13.93
C ILE A 40 -19.72 -5.91 13.99
N GLU A 41 -18.90 -5.35 14.85
CA GLU A 41 -18.84 -3.93 15.14
C GLU A 41 -17.41 -3.46 14.93
N GLN A 42 -17.27 -2.32 14.26
CA GLN A 42 -16.05 -1.56 14.29
C GLN A 42 -15.95 -0.91 15.68
N VAL A 43 -14.91 -1.28 16.43
CA VAL A 43 -14.65 -0.75 17.77
C VAL A 43 -13.54 0.27 17.72
N LEU A 44 -13.89 1.54 18.00
CA LEU A 44 -12.97 2.67 17.99
C LEU A 44 -12.74 3.13 19.45
N THR A 45 -11.50 3.14 19.96
CA THR A 45 -11.23 3.30 21.39
C THR A 45 -10.70 4.66 21.86
N SER A 46 -10.60 5.73 21.07
CA SER A 46 -10.08 7.07 21.51
C SER A 46 -8.81 7.09 22.43
N GLN A 47 -8.27 8.27 22.74
CA GLN A 47 -7.16 8.40 23.70
C GLN A 47 -7.63 8.61 25.15
N ASP A 48 -8.88 9.06 25.34
CA ASP A 48 -9.53 9.29 26.64
C ASP A 48 -10.34 8.07 27.13
N GLY A 49 -10.21 6.92 26.46
CA GLY A 49 -10.83 5.65 26.86
C GLY A 49 -12.31 5.53 26.48
N ARG A 50 -12.81 6.37 25.56
CA ARG A 50 -14.17 6.28 25.03
C ARG A 50 -14.22 5.27 23.90
N VAL A 51 -15.07 4.27 24.07
CA VAL A 51 -15.29 3.24 23.06
C VAL A 51 -16.52 3.59 22.24
N THR A 52 -16.37 3.71 20.93
CA THR A 52 -17.48 3.83 19.97
C THR A 52 -17.66 2.50 19.27
N HIS A 53 -18.89 2.01 19.30
CA HIS A 53 -19.34 0.80 18.64
C HIS A 53 -20.10 1.21 17.38
N THR A 54 -19.58 0.88 16.21
CA THR A 54 -20.28 1.12 14.93
C THR A 54 -20.68 -0.23 14.35
N PRO A 55 -21.97 -0.57 14.29
CA PRO A 55 -22.45 -1.78 13.65
C PRO A 55 -22.00 -1.81 12.19
N MET A 56 -21.18 -2.80 11.83
CA MET A 56 -20.82 -3.02 10.43
C MET A 56 -21.96 -3.81 9.78
N VAL A 57 -22.95 -3.09 9.25
CA VAL A 57 -24.01 -3.71 8.46
C VAL A 57 -23.43 -4.09 7.09
N GLN A 58 -22.96 -5.34 6.95
CA GLN A 58 -22.57 -5.85 5.65
C GLN A 58 -23.67 -6.70 5.04
N PHE A 59 -24.40 -6.12 4.09
CA PHE A 59 -25.28 -6.88 3.21
C PHE A 59 -24.44 -7.76 2.29
N GLY A 60 -24.56 -9.10 2.40
CA GLY A 60 -24.13 -10.05 1.36
C GLY A 60 -22.81 -10.81 1.57
N ALA A 61 -22.17 -10.77 2.74
CA ALA A 61 -21.04 -11.66 3.04
C ALA A 61 -21.54 -12.98 3.67
N GLU A 62 -21.20 -14.12 3.07
CA GLU A 62 -21.51 -15.45 3.65
C GLU A 62 -20.78 -15.68 4.98
N ASP A 63 -19.60 -15.07 5.15
CA ASP A 63 -18.79 -15.12 6.37
C ASP A 63 -18.13 -13.75 6.63
N PRO A 64 -18.83 -12.84 7.35
CA PRO A 64 -18.32 -11.50 7.62
C PRO A 64 -17.04 -11.51 8.46
N VAL A 65 -16.86 -12.49 9.36
CA VAL A 65 -15.67 -12.58 10.22
C VAL A 65 -14.41 -12.80 9.37
N LYS A 66 -14.48 -13.65 8.35
CA LYS A 66 -13.37 -13.86 7.41
C LYS A 66 -13.03 -12.58 6.63
N LEU A 67 -14.04 -11.85 6.14
CA LEU A 67 -13.80 -10.60 5.43
C LEU A 67 -13.16 -9.55 6.35
N LEU A 68 -13.70 -9.38 7.55
CA LEU A 68 -13.22 -8.38 8.48
C LEU A 68 -11.83 -8.71 8.99
N THR A 69 -11.52 -9.99 9.16
CA THR A 69 -10.15 -10.43 9.46
C THR A 69 -9.17 -10.02 8.34
N HIS A 70 -9.61 -10.07 7.08
CA HIS A 70 -8.82 -9.55 5.96
C HIS A 70 -8.64 -8.03 6.07
N VAL A 71 -9.71 -7.26 6.26
CA VAL A 71 -9.66 -5.79 6.45
C VAL A 71 -8.75 -5.39 7.61
N ALA A 72 -8.84 -6.09 8.75
CA ALA A 72 -8.02 -5.83 9.93
C ALA A 72 -6.52 -6.05 9.65
N ARG A 73 -6.15 -7.03 8.81
CA ARG A 73 -4.76 -7.24 8.39
C ARG A 73 -4.21 -6.12 7.51
N HIS A 74 -5.08 -5.31 6.91
CA HIS A 74 -4.74 -4.11 6.14
C HIS A 74 -4.81 -2.83 6.98
N ASP A 75 -4.40 -2.92 8.25
CA ASP A 75 -4.19 -1.77 9.16
C ASP A 75 -3.47 -0.59 8.47
N PRO A 76 -4.06 0.63 8.46
CA PRO A 76 -3.44 1.81 7.89
C PRO A 76 -2.03 2.10 8.43
N ALA A 77 -1.76 1.84 9.70
CA ALA A 77 -0.42 2.03 10.26
C ALA A 77 0.59 1.03 9.66
N ARG A 78 0.16 -0.21 9.41
CA ARG A 78 0.94 -1.19 8.64
C ARG A 78 1.16 -0.72 7.20
N VAL A 79 0.13 -0.23 6.52
CA VAL A 79 0.25 0.30 5.14
C VAL A 79 1.31 1.41 5.08
N LEU A 80 1.31 2.35 6.04
CA LEU A 80 2.34 3.41 6.10
C LEU A 80 3.76 2.85 6.28
N ARG A 81 3.95 1.82 7.12
CA ARG A 81 5.26 1.13 7.26
C ARG A 81 5.68 0.43 5.96
N GLU A 82 4.75 -0.22 5.27
CA GLU A 82 5.03 -0.82 3.96
C GLU A 82 5.39 0.23 2.91
N LEU A 83 4.71 1.37 2.88
CA LEU A 83 5.02 2.48 1.99
C LEU A 83 6.40 3.08 2.27
N GLN A 84 6.80 3.20 3.54
CA GLN A 84 8.15 3.61 3.90
C GLN A 84 9.20 2.66 3.31
N ALA A 85 9.00 1.34 3.45
CA ALA A 85 9.88 0.33 2.86
C ALA A 85 9.91 0.41 1.33
N LYS A 86 8.75 0.55 0.68
CA LYS A 86 8.63 0.69 -0.78
C LYS A 86 9.31 1.96 -1.31
N ARG A 87 9.23 3.08 -0.58
CA ARG A 87 9.95 4.33 -0.90
C ARG A 87 11.46 4.17 -0.77
N ALA A 88 11.93 3.49 0.28
CA ALA A 88 13.35 3.19 0.44
C ALA A 88 13.87 2.31 -0.72
N LEU A 89 13.10 1.30 -1.13
CA LEU A 89 13.44 0.46 -2.29
C LEU A 89 13.47 1.27 -3.60
N LEU A 90 12.50 2.16 -3.82
CA LEU A 90 12.48 3.04 -4.98
C LEU A 90 13.72 3.94 -5.04
N GLU A 91 14.10 4.52 -3.90
CA GLU A 91 15.28 5.40 -3.80
C GLU A 91 16.59 4.62 -4.00
N GLU A 92 16.68 3.43 -3.43
CA GLU A 92 17.83 2.56 -3.59
C GLU A 92 18.02 2.16 -5.06
N HIS A 93 16.92 1.82 -5.74
CA HIS A 93 16.93 1.43 -7.14
C HIS A 93 16.81 2.59 -8.14
N ARG A 94 16.97 3.84 -7.70
CA ARG A 94 16.94 5.00 -8.60
C ARG A 94 18.04 4.93 -9.65
N ARG A 95 17.77 5.50 -10.83
CA ARG A 95 18.78 5.65 -11.87
C ARG A 95 19.80 6.73 -11.51
N TRP A 96 21.06 6.49 -11.89
CA TRP A 96 22.10 7.52 -11.91
C TRP A 96 22.25 8.12 -13.31
N ALA A 97 23.08 9.16 -13.46
CA ALA A 97 23.45 9.76 -14.74
C ALA A 97 24.05 8.66 -15.64
N GLY A 98 23.50 8.50 -16.85
CA GLY A 98 23.82 7.38 -17.74
C GLY A 98 22.84 6.19 -17.67
N GLY A 99 21.82 6.29 -16.83
CA GLY A 99 20.60 5.52 -16.98
C GLY A 99 20.59 4.09 -16.43
N ARG A 100 21.58 3.75 -15.63
CA ARG A 100 21.64 2.47 -14.94
C ARG A 100 21.13 2.64 -13.51
N CYS A 101 20.48 1.60 -12.99
CA CYS A 101 20.16 1.49 -11.58
C CYS A 101 21.47 1.46 -10.77
N ARG A 102 21.54 2.21 -9.67
CA ARG A 102 22.74 2.25 -8.80
C ARG A 102 23.03 0.88 -8.18
N THR A 103 22.01 0.22 -7.66
CA THR A 103 22.13 -0.99 -6.84
C THR A 103 22.23 -2.28 -7.65
N CYS A 104 21.61 -2.34 -8.83
CA CYS A 104 21.74 -3.50 -9.72
C CYS A 104 23.14 -3.52 -10.37
N ARG A 105 24.11 -4.15 -9.70
CA ARG A 105 25.55 -4.07 -9.97
C ARG A 105 25.97 -4.66 -11.34
N ARG A 106 26.52 -3.77 -12.18
CA ARG A 106 27.63 -3.82 -13.18
C ARG A 106 28.01 -5.06 -14.03
N GLY A 107 27.47 -6.27 -13.86
CA GLY A 107 27.88 -7.45 -14.66
C GLY A 107 26.91 -7.84 -15.79
N TRP A 108 25.63 -7.60 -15.57
CA TRP A 108 24.55 -7.92 -16.49
C TRP A 108 23.81 -6.62 -16.80
N ARG A 109 23.57 -6.29 -18.08
CA ARG A 109 22.80 -5.09 -18.46
C ARG A 109 21.33 -5.33 -18.07
N PRO A 110 20.86 -4.92 -16.87
CA PRO A 110 19.50 -5.22 -16.49
C PRO A 110 18.60 -4.41 -17.41
N ARG A 111 17.52 -5.02 -17.91
CA ARG A 111 16.48 -4.29 -18.63
C ARG A 111 16.09 -3.07 -17.79
N SER A 112 16.07 -1.89 -18.41
CA SER A 112 15.61 -0.66 -17.75
C SER A 112 14.12 -0.49 -18.05
N PRO A 113 13.25 -0.22 -17.06
CA PRO A 113 13.50 -0.10 -15.62
C PRO A 113 13.87 -1.45 -14.97
N CYS A 114 14.66 -1.43 -13.89
CA CYS A 114 15.15 -2.68 -13.27
C CYS A 114 13.99 -3.53 -12.71
N THR A 115 14.23 -4.84 -12.62
CA THR A 115 13.22 -5.82 -12.20
C THR A 115 12.60 -5.47 -10.84
N THR A 116 13.36 -4.94 -9.89
CA THR A 116 12.82 -4.53 -8.59
C THR A 116 11.73 -3.47 -8.72
N LEU A 117 11.92 -2.44 -9.54
CA LEU A 117 10.88 -1.41 -9.75
C LEU A 117 9.66 -1.98 -10.47
N ARG A 118 9.87 -2.92 -11.40
CA ARG A 118 8.78 -3.62 -12.09
C ARG A 118 7.94 -4.45 -11.12
N LEU A 119 8.59 -5.15 -10.18
CA LEU A 119 7.94 -5.91 -9.11
C LEU A 119 7.16 -4.99 -8.15
N LEU A 120 7.72 -3.84 -7.79
CA LEU A 120 7.02 -2.84 -6.96
C LEU A 120 5.72 -2.32 -7.59
N ALA A 121 5.59 -2.39 -8.92
CA ALA A 121 4.40 -1.92 -9.62
C ALA A 121 3.32 -3.00 -9.78
N LEU A 122 3.62 -4.28 -9.53
CA LEU A 122 2.66 -5.38 -9.69
C LEU A 122 1.37 -5.22 -8.88
N PRO A 123 1.38 -4.73 -7.63
CA PRO A 123 0.14 -4.48 -6.89
C PRO A 123 -0.82 -3.54 -7.60
N PHE A 124 -0.32 -2.67 -8.49
CA PHE A 124 -1.10 -1.70 -9.23
C PHE A 124 -1.40 -2.14 -10.67
N ALA A 125 -1.24 -3.42 -11.02
CA ALA A 125 -1.43 -3.92 -12.38
C ALA A 125 -2.86 -3.76 -12.94
N GLY A 126 -3.85 -3.54 -12.06
CA GLY A 126 -5.23 -3.22 -12.43
C GLY A 126 -5.52 -1.71 -12.54
N HIS A 127 -4.56 -0.84 -12.20
CA HIS A 127 -4.74 0.60 -12.25
C HIS A 127 -4.81 1.09 -13.72
N ALA A 128 -5.69 2.04 -14.04
CA ALA A 128 -5.88 2.52 -15.42
C ALA A 128 -4.60 3.09 -16.06
N GLU A 129 -3.80 3.82 -15.27
CA GLU A 129 -2.49 4.36 -15.68
C GLU A 129 -1.35 3.32 -15.70
N TYR A 130 -1.61 2.05 -15.38
CA TYR A 130 -0.59 1.00 -15.40
C TYR A 130 -0.25 0.60 -16.84
N ASP A 131 1.02 0.76 -17.23
CA ASP A 131 1.51 0.26 -18.52
C ASP A 131 1.88 -1.23 -18.39
N ARG A 132 1.19 -2.09 -19.15
CA ARG A 132 1.42 -3.55 -19.16
C ARG A 132 2.87 -3.93 -19.49
N SER A 133 3.60 -3.07 -20.19
CA SER A 133 5.01 -3.29 -20.50
C SER A 133 5.90 -3.28 -19.25
N TRP A 134 5.43 -2.73 -18.13
CA TRP A 134 6.12 -2.78 -16.84
C TRP A 134 6.11 -4.16 -16.19
N ARG A 135 5.23 -5.09 -16.57
CA ARG A 135 5.22 -6.47 -16.04
C ARG A 135 6.59 -7.14 -16.27
N PRO A 136 7.25 -7.71 -15.24
CA PRO A 136 8.59 -8.29 -15.34
C PRO A 136 8.83 -9.15 -16.57
#